data_AF-A0A432HNS8-F1
#
_entry.id   AF-A0A432HNS8-F1
#
_cell.length_a   1.000
_cell.length_b   1.000
_cell.length_c   1.000
_cell.angle_alpha   90.00
_cell.angle_beta   90.00
_cell.angle_gamma   90.00
#
_symmetry.space_group_name_H-M   'P 1'
#
loop_
_entity.id
_entity.type
_entity.pdbx_description
1 polymer ?
#
loop_
_entity_poly.entity_id
_entity_poly.type
_entity_poly.pdbx_seq_one_letter_code
_entity_poly.pdbx_strand_id
1 'polypeptide(L)'
;MTIKRTLLILFALLYTSGIAGAGDLLLEDINFPYDSASVVDDLKQIPKVVNVLNRHAELLLDINAHTDYIGSDGYNQKLSLARANSVKAIFVDQGVSSSRIHVVALGEKHPKSKAKNVDGRFINRRATFSIYEMRNGSKYYYYKENEMIRPIDGEAPLGLQNLDLNKLASAKDMDEVKNRLKGIEDQTRDLASAKDLKALEAKLDKIESQQMFDQARVSVLAGWGVYNDDDAGIAEGKFFLPFNDRLALQGGLSAGLNYLVKDYQIDFGIIANHDRFQAGAFASANFIRPKGYDDTASISQFSMTCEYLLDGGSVGFFFTKGLEDEDSIQTTFAHPNQTVITDTVIEAKDKIGLAANYYVDKMIAVEAEAGVLRDSTEDIFGRLKIGYPLAFISDKLLIFVQGSYNNSLVEDNDDIQVVAGIEIGNWFFKKPASEDIRPMHIADTSFEMFKRDRPENETP
;
A
#
# COMPACT_ATOMS: atom_id res chain seq x y z
N MET A 1 2.25 -28.82 28.64
CA MET A 1 2.89 -29.21 27.35
C MET A 1 1.98 -28.97 26.13
N THR A 2 0.88 -28.22 26.27
CA THR A 2 -0.19 -28.18 25.25
C THR A 2 -0.22 -26.84 24.49
N ILE A 3 0.18 -25.73 25.11
CA ILE A 3 0.17 -24.39 24.48
C ILE A 3 1.28 -24.24 23.43
N LYS A 4 2.45 -24.87 23.64
CA LYS A 4 3.55 -24.87 22.65
C LYS A 4 3.24 -25.65 21.37
N ARG A 5 2.36 -26.67 21.43
CA ARG A 5 1.93 -27.44 20.25
C ARG A 5 0.82 -26.72 19.48
N THR A 6 -0.08 -26.02 20.17
CA THR A 6 -1.10 -25.19 19.51
C THR A 6 -0.49 -23.98 18.80
N LEU A 7 0.52 -23.33 19.40
CA LEU A 7 1.25 -22.24 18.72
C LEU A 7 2.06 -22.73 17.51
N LEU A 8 2.66 -23.92 17.58
CA LEU A 8 3.42 -24.49 16.46
C LEU A 8 2.52 -24.94 15.30
N ILE A 9 1.30 -25.40 15.60
CA ILE A 9 0.29 -25.77 14.61
C ILE A 9 -0.34 -24.51 13.99
N LEU A 10 -0.53 -23.43 14.76
CA LEU A 10 -0.94 -22.12 14.21
C LEU A 10 0.15 -21.52 13.30
N PHE A 11 1.44 -21.66 13.67
CA PHE A 11 2.56 -21.24 12.84
C PHE A 11 2.71 -22.11 11.57
N ALA A 12 2.38 -23.40 11.64
CA ALA A 12 2.42 -24.30 10.50
C ALA A 12 1.21 -24.12 9.55
N LEU A 13 0.03 -23.74 10.07
CA LEU A 13 -1.16 -23.41 9.28
C LEU A 13 -1.00 -22.05 8.56
N LEU A 14 -0.31 -21.08 9.16
CA LEU A 14 0.09 -19.83 8.49
C LEU A 14 1.16 -20.04 7.40
N TYR A 15 1.85 -21.18 7.39
CA TYR A 15 2.86 -21.52 6.38
C TYR A 15 2.35 -22.43 5.24
N THR A 16 1.07 -22.87 5.26
CA THR A 16 0.55 -23.85 4.29
C THR A 16 -0.75 -23.44 3.60
N SER A 17 -1.04 -22.15 3.49
CA SER A 17 -2.19 -21.66 2.72
C SER A 17 -1.81 -20.36 1.98
N GLY A 18 -1.27 -20.48 0.77
CA GLY A 18 -1.12 -19.32 -0.13
C GLY A 18 0.19 -19.19 -0.90
N ILE A 19 0.76 -20.28 -1.41
CA ILE A 19 1.67 -20.20 -2.57
C ILE A 19 0.93 -20.85 -3.74
N ALA A 20 0.31 -20.02 -4.58
CA ALA A 20 0.00 -20.29 -5.99
C ALA A 20 -0.89 -19.19 -6.55
N GLY A 21 -0.33 -18.32 -7.40
CA GLY A 21 -1.15 -17.56 -8.35
C GLY A 21 -0.55 -16.22 -8.79
N ALA A 22 -0.27 -16.14 -10.10
CA ALA A 22 0.04 -14.97 -10.91
C ALA A 22 1.41 -14.31 -10.69
N GLY A 23 2.39 -14.76 -11.48
CA GLY A 23 3.69 -14.11 -11.60
C GLY A 23 3.57 -12.72 -12.23
N ASP A 24 3.97 -11.70 -11.47
CA ASP A 24 4.22 -10.36 -11.98
C ASP A 24 5.38 -10.39 -12.99
N LEU A 25 5.13 -9.83 -14.19
CA LEU A 25 6.16 -9.67 -15.21
C LEU A 25 7.16 -8.60 -14.76
N LEU A 26 8.33 -9.04 -14.32
CA LEU A 26 9.19 -8.30 -13.41
C LEU A 26 10.24 -7.42 -14.09
N LEU A 27 9.82 -6.54 -15.01
CA LEU A 27 10.70 -5.59 -15.70
C LEU A 27 9.97 -4.25 -15.89
N GLU A 28 10.50 -3.18 -15.30
CA GLU A 28 9.99 -1.81 -15.51
C GLU A 28 10.10 -1.44 -17.00
N ASP A 29 9.02 -0.85 -17.52
CA ASP A 29 8.95 -0.34 -18.89
C ASP A 29 9.98 0.78 -19.09
N ILE A 30 10.59 0.86 -20.27
CA ILE A 30 11.42 2.01 -20.66
C ILE A 30 10.53 2.99 -21.41
N ASN A 31 10.30 4.18 -20.88
CA ASN A 31 9.50 5.21 -21.55
C ASN A 31 10.34 6.10 -22.49
N PHE A 32 9.65 6.69 -23.47
CA PHE A 32 10.27 7.53 -24.50
C PHE A 32 9.64 8.91 -24.58
N PRO A 33 10.43 9.96 -24.87
CA PRO A 33 9.91 11.27 -25.21
C PRO A 33 8.99 11.22 -26.45
N TYR A 34 8.22 12.28 -26.64
CA TYR A 34 7.42 12.44 -27.85
C TYR A 34 8.34 12.41 -29.08
N ASP A 35 7.90 11.67 -30.10
CA ASP A 35 8.58 11.55 -31.38
C ASP A 35 10.06 11.12 -31.31
N SER A 36 10.43 10.39 -30.25
CA SER A 36 11.82 10.00 -30.01
C SER A 36 11.98 8.48 -29.82
N ALA A 37 13.13 7.98 -30.25
CA ALA A 37 13.65 6.65 -29.94
C ALA A 37 14.83 6.69 -28.95
N SER A 38 15.21 7.87 -28.47
CA SER A 38 16.24 8.03 -27.45
C SER A 38 15.70 7.59 -26.09
N VAL A 39 16.44 6.69 -25.44
CA VAL A 39 16.13 6.24 -24.09
C VAL A 39 16.55 7.33 -23.11
N VAL A 40 15.61 7.79 -22.28
CA VAL A 40 15.83 8.85 -21.27
C VAL A 40 15.62 8.38 -19.84
N ASP A 41 15.03 7.20 -19.67
CA ASP A 41 14.73 6.62 -18.36
C ASP A 41 15.95 5.95 -17.73
N ASP A 42 15.85 5.81 -16.41
CA ASP A 42 16.83 5.15 -15.56
C ASP A 42 16.97 3.66 -15.91
N LEU A 43 18.15 3.26 -16.39
CA LEU A 43 18.41 1.92 -16.93
C LEU A 43 18.78 0.89 -15.86
N LYS A 44 18.41 1.11 -14.59
CA LYS A 44 18.78 0.30 -13.42
C LYS A 44 18.45 -1.20 -13.55
N GLN A 45 17.43 -1.57 -14.32
CA GLN A 45 17.05 -2.96 -14.53
C GLN A 45 17.89 -3.69 -15.58
N ILE A 46 18.55 -2.96 -16.51
CA ILE A 46 19.32 -3.56 -17.61
C ILE A 46 20.49 -4.42 -17.08
N PRO A 47 21.35 -3.95 -16.16
CA PRO A 47 22.47 -4.76 -15.66
C PRO A 47 22.03 -6.09 -15.01
N LYS A 48 20.86 -6.10 -14.37
CA LYS A 48 20.31 -7.31 -13.74
C LYS A 48 19.91 -8.35 -14.80
N VAL A 49 19.24 -7.91 -15.86
CA VAL A 49 18.87 -8.78 -16.99
C VAL A 49 20.10 -9.28 -17.74
N VAL A 50 21.08 -8.41 -17.97
CA VAL A 50 22.36 -8.79 -18.59
C VAL A 50 23.06 -9.89 -17.78
N ASN A 51 23.11 -9.76 -16.45
CA ASN A 51 23.70 -10.80 -15.59
C ASN A 51 22.96 -12.15 -15.70
N VAL A 52 21.62 -12.14 -15.74
CA VAL A 52 20.84 -13.36 -15.96
C VAL A 52 21.15 -13.98 -17.32
N LEU A 53 21.10 -13.19 -18.39
CA LEU A 53 21.38 -13.67 -19.74
C LEU A 53 22.83 -14.20 -19.85
N ASN A 54 23.80 -13.58 -19.19
CA ASN A 54 25.19 -14.04 -19.21
C ASN A 54 25.40 -15.35 -18.42
N ARG A 55 24.63 -15.59 -17.35
CA ARG A 55 24.70 -16.85 -16.58
C ARG A 55 23.98 -18.01 -17.26
N HIS A 56 23.02 -17.73 -18.13
CA HIS A 56 22.16 -18.73 -18.76
C HIS A 56 22.15 -18.54 -20.28
N ALA A 57 22.98 -19.30 -20.99
CA ALA A 57 23.19 -19.13 -22.44
C ALA A 57 21.96 -19.52 -23.28
N GLU A 58 21.10 -20.39 -22.74
CA GLU A 58 19.85 -20.88 -23.32
C GLU A 58 18.74 -19.83 -23.36
N LEU A 59 18.84 -18.79 -22.52
CA LEU A 59 17.83 -17.76 -22.42
C LEU A 59 17.93 -16.74 -23.56
N LEU A 60 16.80 -16.21 -23.96
CA LEU A 60 16.63 -15.21 -25.01
C LEU A 60 15.89 -14.01 -24.44
N LEU A 61 16.07 -12.86 -25.07
CA LEU A 61 15.43 -11.60 -24.71
C LEU A 61 14.46 -11.20 -25.82
N ASP A 62 13.21 -10.94 -25.49
CA ASP A 62 12.23 -10.34 -26.38
C ASP A 62 12.04 -8.88 -26.00
N ILE A 63 12.09 -7.96 -26.96
CA ILE A 63 11.90 -6.53 -26.76
C ILE A 63 10.71 -6.07 -27.60
N ASN A 64 9.65 -5.62 -26.94
CA ASN A 64 8.41 -5.16 -27.56
C ASN A 64 8.28 -3.65 -27.38
N ALA A 65 8.23 -2.89 -28.46
CA ALA A 65 8.09 -1.42 -28.39
C ALA A 65 6.75 -0.92 -28.93
N HIS A 66 6.29 0.16 -28.31
CA HIS A 66 4.97 0.76 -28.53
C HIS A 66 5.08 2.27 -28.79
N THR A 67 4.06 2.82 -29.43
CA THR A 67 3.85 4.26 -29.59
C THR A 67 2.56 4.71 -28.93
N ASP A 68 2.37 6.03 -28.83
CA ASP A 68 1.03 6.57 -28.60
C ASP A 68 0.23 6.58 -29.93
N TYR A 69 -1.01 7.04 -29.86
CA TYR A 69 -1.95 7.04 -30.99
C TYR A 69 -1.72 8.19 -31.99
N ILE A 70 -0.70 9.04 -31.79
CA ILE A 70 -0.46 10.18 -32.67
C ILE A 70 0.45 9.75 -33.82
N GLY A 71 -0.01 9.95 -35.05
CA GLY A 71 0.71 9.60 -36.27
C GLY A 71 -0.09 8.62 -37.12
N SER A 72 0.49 8.21 -38.25
CA SER A 72 -0.07 7.11 -39.04
C SER A 72 0.44 5.77 -38.53
N ASP A 73 -0.32 4.69 -38.71
CA ASP A 73 0.11 3.32 -38.40
C ASP A 73 1.51 3.01 -38.94
N GLY A 74 1.78 3.40 -40.19
CA GLY A 74 3.07 3.18 -40.84
C GLY A 74 4.21 3.98 -40.20
N TYR A 75 3.93 5.18 -39.70
CA TYR A 75 4.90 5.97 -38.94
C TYR A 75 5.17 5.32 -37.58
N ASN A 76 4.11 4.97 -36.86
CA ASN A 76 4.17 4.39 -35.52
C ASN A 76 4.81 2.99 -35.51
N GLN A 77 4.66 2.23 -36.60
CA GLN A 77 5.40 0.99 -36.80
C GLN A 77 6.92 1.22 -36.93
N LYS A 78 7.34 2.25 -37.67
CA LYS A 78 8.77 2.58 -37.82
C LYS A 78 9.36 3.12 -36.52
N LEU A 79 8.62 3.98 -35.81
CA LEU A 79 9.06 4.58 -34.56
C LEU A 79 9.20 3.54 -33.43
N SER A 80 8.22 2.64 -33.30
CA SER A 80 8.34 1.52 -32.35
C SER A 80 9.52 0.60 -32.68
N LEU A 81 9.78 0.30 -33.96
CA LEU A 81 10.96 -0.46 -34.35
C LEU A 81 12.27 0.24 -33.96
N ALA A 82 12.37 1.55 -34.18
CA ALA A 82 13.53 2.34 -33.79
C ALA A 82 13.77 2.32 -32.26
N ARG A 83 12.69 2.39 -31.47
CA ARG A 83 12.75 2.29 -30.00
C ARG A 83 13.27 0.93 -29.54
N ALA A 84 12.70 -0.15 -30.04
CA ALA A 84 13.15 -1.49 -29.67
C ALA A 84 14.62 -1.74 -30.08
N ASN A 85 15.05 -1.22 -31.22
CA ASN A 85 16.46 -1.28 -31.64
C ASN A 85 17.38 -0.45 -30.74
N SER A 86 16.90 0.69 -30.22
CA SER A 86 17.68 1.51 -29.28
C SER A 86 17.89 0.77 -27.95
N VAL A 87 16.86 0.12 -27.43
CA VAL A 87 16.99 -0.75 -26.25
C VAL A 87 17.89 -1.95 -26.53
N LYS A 88 17.74 -2.60 -27.69
CA LYS A 88 18.62 -3.69 -28.13
C LYS A 88 20.08 -3.26 -28.15
N ALA A 89 20.39 -2.08 -28.68
CA ALA A 89 21.76 -1.57 -28.74
C ALA A 89 22.39 -1.45 -27.35
N ILE A 90 21.62 -1.03 -26.34
CA ILE A 90 22.09 -0.94 -24.95
C ILE A 90 22.42 -2.33 -24.40
N PHE A 91 21.56 -3.33 -24.60
CA PHE A 91 21.83 -4.70 -24.17
C PHE A 91 23.06 -5.31 -24.86
N VAL A 92 23.24 -5.01 -26.16
CA VAL A 92 24.42 -5.45 -26.93
C VAL A 92 25.69 -4.79 -26.41
N ASP A 93 25.66 -3.50 -26.13
CA ASP A 93 26.79 -2.74 -25.55
C ASP A 93 27.19 -3.29 -24.18
N GLN A 94 26.22 -3.76 -23.39
CA GLN A 94 26.47 -4.43 -22.10
C GLN A 94 26.88 -5.92 -22.24
N GLY A 95 27.14 -6.40 -23.45
CA GLY A 95 27.74 -7.72 -23.70
C GLY A 95 26.76 -8.85 -24.00
N VAL A 96 25.46 -8.59 -24.18
CA VAL A 96 24.50 -9.61 -24.62
C VAL A 96 24.62 -9.79 -26.14
N SER A 97 24.80 -11.04 -26.60
CA SER A 97 24.84 -11.31 -28.04
C SER A 97 23.57 -10.85 -28.76
N SER A 98 23.72 -10.09 -29.85
CA SER A 98 22.61 -9.62 -30.68
C SER A 98 21.70 -10.74 -31.20
N SER A 99 22.24 -11.96 -31.39
CA SER A 99 21.48 -13.15 -31.81
C SER A 99 20.51 -13.66 -30.74
N ARG A 100 20.70 -13.28 -29.48
CA ARG A 100 19.84 -13.64 -28.35
C ARG A 100 18.73 -12.63 -28.10
N ILE A 101 18.69 -11.54 -28.86
CA ILE A 101 17.74 -10.44 -28.67
C ILE A 101 16.81 -10.36 -29.88
N HIS A 102 15.54 -10.69 -29.64
CA HIS A 102 14.43 -10.52 -30.56
C HIS A 102 13.76 -9.16 -30.33
N VAL A 103 13.34 -8.52 -31.42
CA VAL A 103 12.74 -7.18 -31.41
C VAL A 103 11.41 -7.24 -32.15
N VAL A 104 10.36 -6.70 -31.53
CA VAL A 104 9.02 -6.57 -32.09
C VAL A 104 8.57 -5.13 -32.02
N ALA A 105 8.12 -4.62 -33.17
CA ALA A 105 7.48 -3.33 -33.30
C ALA A 105 5.96 -3.52 -33.28
N LEU A 106 5.28 -2.96 -32.27
CA LEU A 106 3.84 -3.10 -32.10
C LEU A 106 3.06 -1.84 -32.46
N GLY A 107 3.75 -0.73 -32.74
CA GLY A 107 3.14 0.57 -33.03
C GLY A 107 2.15 0.98 -31.92
N GLU A 108 1.00 1.50 -32.34
CA GLU A 108 -0.06 1.97 -31.44
C GLU A 108 -1.13 0.91 -31.13
N LYS A 109 -1.04 -0.29 -31.72
CA LYS A 109 -2.11 -1.30 -31.73
C LYS A 109 -2.39 -1.94 -30.37
N HIS A 110 -1.47 -1.82 -29.42
CA HIS A 110 -1.56 -2.41 -28.09
C HIS A 110 -1.29 -1.35 -27.00
N PRO A 111 -2.21 -0.38 -26.82
CA PRO A 111 -2.05 0.68 -25.82
C PRO A 111 -2.22 0.11 -24.41
N LYS A 112 -1.34 0.51 -23.50
CA LYS A 112 -1.42 0.19 -22.06
C LYS A 112 -2.43 1.09 -21.35
N SER A 113 -2.49 2.36 -21.74
CA SER A 113 -3.51 3.30 -21.31
C SER A 113 -4.42 3.67 -22.47
N LYS A 114 -5.74 3.62 -22.26
CA LYS A 114 -6.74 4.11 -23.21
C LYS A 114 -7.00 5.62 -23.09
N ALA A 115 -6.43 6.27 -22.08
CA ALA A 115 -6.62 7.70 -21.85
C ALA A 115 -6.01 8.51 -22.99
N LYS A 116 -6.77 9.45 -23.56
CA LYS A 116 -6.36 10.29 -24.69
C LYS A 116 -5.69 11.60 -24.25
N ASN A 117 -5.13 11.66 -23.04
CA ASN A 117 -4.43 12.82 -22.47
C ASN A 117 -2.90 12.64 -22.54
N VAL A 118 -2.14 13.64 -22.09
CA VAL A 118 -0.66 13.65 -22.15
C VAL A 118 -0.07 12.47 -21.37
N ASP A 119 -0.62 12.14 -20.22
CA ASP A 119 -0.13 11.06 -19.34
C ASP A 119 -0.37 9.68 -19.95
N GLY A 120 -1.59 9.41 -20.44
CA GLY A 120 -1.90 8.17 -21.15
C GLY A 120 -1.03 7.96 -22.38
N ARG A 121 -0.70 9.05 -23.09
CA ARG A 121 0.26 9.01 -24.19
C ARG A 121 1.68 8.67 -23.73
N PHE A 122 2.17 9.27 -22.63
CA PHE A 122 3.49 8.96 -22.09
C PHE A 122 3.62 7.49 -21.67
N ILE A 123 2.60 6.95 -20.99
CA ILE A 123 2.52 5.53 -20.62
C ILE A 123 2.59 4.61 -21.84
N ASN A 124 1.97 5.01 -22.96
CA ASN A 124 1.97 4.22 -24.19
C ASN A 124 3.29 4.26 -24.95
N ARG A 125 4.05 5.36 -24.88
CA ARG A 125 5.39 5.48 -25.48
C ARG A 125 6.41 4.72 -24.65
N ARG A 126 6.47 3.40 -24.83
CA ARG A 126 7.28 2.50 -24.01
C ARG A 126 7.94 1.37 -24.81
N ALA A 127 8.95 0.75 -24.22
CA ALA A 127 9.44 -0.57 -24.59
C ALA A 127 9.40 -1.49 -23.38
N THR A 128 8.87 -2.69 -23.57
CA THR A 128 8.87 -3.77 -22.59
C THR A 128 9.84 -4.84 -23.05
N PHE A 129 10.39 -5.61 -22.12
CA PHE A 129 11.26 -6.72 -22.47
C PHE A 129 11.02 -7.89 -21.53
N SER A 130 11.24 -9.09 -22.04
CA SER A 130 10.96 -10.34 -21.33
C SER A 130 12.04 -11.37 -21.65
N ILE A 131 12.43 -12.16 -20.66
CA ILE A 131 13.33 -13.29 -20.85
C ILE A 131 12.50 -14.53 -21.17
N TYR A 132 12.94 -15.33 -22.13
CA TYR A 132 12.27 -16.57 -22.50
C TYR A 132 13.28 -17.63 -22.93
N GLU A 133 12.84 -18.87 -23.07
CA GLU A 133 13.57 -19.88 -23.83
C GLU A 133 12.66 -20.59 -24.81
N MET A 134 13.27 -21.27 -25.77
CA MET A 134 12.54 -22.11 -26.72
C MET A 134 12.49 -23.54 -26.20
N ARG A 135 11.29 -24.07 -25.95
CA ARG A 135 11.08 -25.52 -25.75
C ARG A 135 10.11 -26.03 -26.79
N ASN A 136 10.49 -27.09 -27.52
CA ASN A 136 9.65 -27.74 -28.53
C ASN A 136 8.99 -26.77 -29.55
N GLY A 137 9.68 -25.68 -29.92
CA GLY A 137 9.19 -24.68 -30.87
C GLY A 137 8.31 -23.57 -30.26
N SER A 138 8.03 -23.62 -28.96
CA SER A 138 7.24 -22.61 -28.25
C SER A 138 8.12 -21.75 -27.33
N LYS A 139 7.76 -20.47 -27.17
CA LYS A 139 8.41 -19.55 -26.24
C LYS A 139 7.88 -19.79 -24.82
N TYR A 140 8.78 -20.05 -23.87
CA TYR A 140 8.48 -20.15 -22.45
C TYR A 140 9.10 -18.95 -21.74
N TYR A 141 8.25 -18.00 -21.35
CA TYR A 141 8.70 -16.78 -20.68
C TYR A 141 9.00 -17.05 -19.21
N TYR A 142 9.92 -16.25 -18.69
CA TYR A 142 10.43 -16.32 -17.34
C TYR A 142 10.07 -15.05 -16.56
N TYR A 143 9.62 -15.23 -15.32
CA TYR A 143 9.38 -14.15 -14.36
C TYR A 143 10.22 -14.37 -13.09
N LYS A 144 10.39 -13.33 -12.27
CA LYS A 144 11.11 -13.41 -11.00
C LYS A 144 10.12 -13.72 -9.87
N GLU A 145 10.27 -14.86 -9.22
CA GLU A 145 9.61 -15.19 -7.95
C GLU A 145 10.74 -15.44 -6.94
N ASN A 146 10.91 -14.56 -5.94
CA ASN A 146 11.93 -14.71 -4.88
C ASN A 146 13.34 -15.08 -5.39
N GLU A 147 13.84 -14.32 -6.37
CA GLU A 147 15.17 -14.49 -6.99
C GLU A 147 15.39 -15.79 -7.78
N MET A 148 14.33 -16.58 -8.02
CA MET A 148 14.38 -17.75 -8.90
C MET A 148 13.50 -17.58 -10.15
N ILE A 149 14.02 -18.11 -11.25
CA ILE A 149 13.44 -18.08 -12.59
C ILE A 149 12.60 -19.37 -12.75
N ARG A 150 11.28 -19.26 -12.99
CA ARG A 150 10.37 -20.42 -13.18
C ARG A 150 9.61 -20.36 -14.51
N PRO A 151 9.37 -21.51 -15.20
CA PRO A 151 8.60 -21.57 -16.43
C PRO A 151 7.10 -21.41 -16.18
N ILE A 152 6.39 -20.81 -17.15
CA ILE A 152 4.92 -20.73 -17.16
C ILE A 152 4.36 -22.07 -17.64
N ASP A 153 3.75 -22.85 -16.74
CA ASP A 153 2.95 -24.01 -17.10
C ASP A 153 1.55 -23.54 -17.58
N GLY A 154 1.33 -23.59 -18.89
CA GLY A 154 0.02 -23.37 -19.52
C GLY A 154 0.11 -23.00 -21.01
N GLU A 155 -0.39 -23.89 -21.88
CA GLU A 155 -0.37 -23.74 -23.34
C GLU A 155 -1.17 -22.52 -23.85
N ALA A 156 -0.67 -21.85 -24.88
CA ALA A 156 -1.43 -20.90 -25.69
C ALA A 156 -2.01 -21.59 -26.94
N PRO A 157 -3.31 -21.50 -27.25
CA PRO A 157 -3.81 -21.92 -28.55
C PRO A 157 -3.75 -20.81 -29.60
N LEU A 158 -3.20 -21.19 -30.76
CA LEU A 158 -3.10 -20.48 -32.03
C LEU A 158 -4.45 -20.20 -32.71
N GLY A 159 -4.49 -19.16 -33.55
CA GLY A 159 -5.41 -19.14 -34.70
C GLY A 159 -5.60 -17.77 -35.32
N LEU A 160 -4.89 -17.47 -36.41
CA LEU A 160 -5.36 -16.70 -37.58
C LEU A 160 -4.23 -16.65 -38.62
N GLN A 161 -4.10 -17.72 -39.41
CA GLN A 161 -3.48 -17.64 -40.72
C GLN A 161 -4.51 -18.05 -41.77
N ASN A 162 -4.73 -17.13 -42.70
CA ASN A 162 -5.34 -17.30 -44.01
C ASN A 162 -6.86 -17.49 -44.04
N LEU A 163 -7.59 -16.39 -44.24
CA LEU A 163 -8.87 -16.43 -44.96
C LEU A 163 -8.76 -15.58 -46.23
N ASP A 164 -8.83 -16.27 -47.36
CA ASP A 164 -8.80 -15.74 -48.73
C ASP A 164 -10.13 -15.04 -49.05
N LEU A 165 -10.07 -13.72 -49.23
CA LEU A 165 -11.24 -12.84 -49.41
C LEU A 165 -11.92 -12.96 -50.79
N ASN A 166 -11.45 -13.86 -51.67
CA ASN A 166 -12.00 -13.98 -53.03
C ASN A 166 -13.12 -15.01 -53.22
N LYS A 167 -13.62 -15.65 -52.15
CA LYS A 167 -14.71 -16.66 -52.26
C LYS A 167 -16.10 -16.21 -51.77
N LEU A 168 -16.31 -14.92 -51.51
CA LEU A 168 -17.55 -14.41 -50.91
C LEU A 168 -18.56 -13.77 -51.89
N ALA A 169 -18.43 -13.98 -53.20
CA ALA A 169 -19.28 -13.33 -54.20
C ALA A 169 -20.39 -14.20 -54.82
N SER A 170 -20.76 -15.37 -54.26
CA SER A 170 -21.75 -16.24 -54.93
C SER A 170 -22.74 -17.03 -54.06
N ALA A 171 -23.11 -16.57 -52.85
CA ALA A 171 -24.21 -17.19 -52.12
C ALA A 171 -25.52 -16.46 -52.44
N LYS A 172 -26.37 -17.08 -53.27
CA LYS A 172 -27.60 -16.49 -53.82
C LYS A 172 -28.87 -16.86 -53.05
N ASP A 173 -28.78 -17.55 -51.91
CA ASP A 173 -29.95 -18.03 -51.17
C ASP A 173 -30.04 -17.48 -49.74
N MET A 174 -31.13 -16.75 -49.47
CA MET A 174 -31.47 -16.16 -48.18
C MET A 174 -31.72 -17.21 -47.07
N ASP A 175 -32.00 -18.45 -47.44
CA ASP A 175 -32.23 -19.55 -46.49
C ASP A 175 -30.90 -20.11 -45.93
N GLU A 176 -29.81 -20.08 -46.70
CA GLU A 176 -28.48 -20.42 -46.19
C GLU A 176 -27.98 -19.35 -45.22
N VAL A 177 -28.25 -18.07 -45.52
CA VAL A 177 -27.92 -16.93 -44.65
C VAL A 177 -28.69 -17.02 -43.33
N LYS A 178 -29.98 -17.35 -43.34
CA LYS A 178 -30.79 -17.54 -42.12
C LYS A 178 -30.33 -18.71 -41.26
N ASN A 179 -30.00 -19.85 -41.87
CA ASN A 179 -29.51 -21.01 -41.13
C ASN A 179 -28.13 -20.76 -40.51
N ARG A 180 -27.26 -19.99 -41.18
CA ARG A 180 -25.98 -19.55 -40.61
C ARG A 180 -26.15 -18.51 -39.51
N LEU A 181 -27.09 -17.57 -39.63
CA LEU A 181 -27.44 -16.61 -38.57
C LEU A 181 -27.95 -17.31 -37.32
N LYS A 182 -28.79 -18.34 -37.48
CA LYS A 182 -29.29 -19.14 -36.36
C LYS A 182 -28.17 -19.95 -35.68
N GLY A 183 -27.23 -20.48 -36.47
CA GLY A 183 -26.03 -21.14 -35.95
C GLY A 183 -25.08 -20.18 -35.22
N ILE A 184 -24.97 -18.92 -35.68
CA ILE A 184 -24.22 -17.87 -35.00
C ILE A 184 -24.94 -17.47 -33.70
N GLU A 185 -26.26 -17.29 -33.72
CA GLU A 185 -27.08 -17.01 -32.52
C GLU A 185 -26.90 -18.10 -31.45
N ASP A 186 -26.99 -19.37 -31.85
CA ASP A 186 -26.78 -20.52 -30.96
C ASP A 186 -25.34 -20.57 -30.43
N GLN A 187 -24.33 -20.25 -31.25
CA GLN A 187 -22.93 -20.12 -30.80
C GLN A 187 -22.72 -18.95 -29.82
N THR A 188 -23.34 -17.78 -30.04
CA THR A 188 -23.33 -16.67 -29.07
C THR A 188 -24.07 -17.02 -27.78
N ARG A 189 -25.10 -17.86 -27.84
CA ARG A 189 -25.84 -18.32 -26.65
C ARG A 189 -25.04 -19.34 -25.83
N ASP A 190 -24.25 -20.18 -26.48
CA ASP A 190 -23.35 -21.12 -25.82
C ASP A 190 -22.12 -20.40 -25.21
N LEU A 191 -21.57 -19.38 -25.89
CA LEU A 191 -20.53 -18.48 -25.34
C LEU A 191 -21.04 -17.60 -24.18
N ALA A 192 -22.33 -17.28 -24.17
CA ALA A 192 -23.00 -16.53 -23.11
C ALA A 192 -23.67 -17.43 -22.06
N SER A 193 -23.40 -18.75 -22.06
CA SER A 193 -23.98 -19.64 -21.06
C SER A 193 -23.52 -19.20 -19.67
N ALA A 194 -24.49 -18.93 -18.78
CA ALA A 194 -24.28 -18.32 -17.46
C ALA A 194 -23.26 -19.05 -16.55
N LYS A 195 -22.77 -20.22 -16.95
CA LYS A 195 -21.73 -21.00 -16.28
C LYS A 195 -20.33 -20.43 -16.54
N ASP A 196 -20.05 -19.99 -17.76
CA ASP A 196 -18.75 -19.38 -18.11
C ASP A 196 -18.67 -17.94 -17.59
N LEU A 197 -19.79 -17.22 -17.59
CA LEU A 197 -19.91 -15.88 -17.00
C LEU A 197 -19.72 -15.93 -15.47
N LYS A 198 -20.38 -16.86 -14.76
CA LYS A 198 -20.13 -17.07 -13.33
C LYS A 198 -18.72 -17.54 -13.01
N ALA A 199 -18.11 -18.35 -13.88
CA ALA A 199 -16.72 -18.76 -13.73
C ALA A 199 -15.74 -17.60 -13.98
N LEU A 200 -16.09 -16.67 -14.88
CA LEU A 200 -15.33 -15.45 -15.11
C LEU A 200 -15.50 -14.46 -13.95
N GLU A 201 -16.72 -14.26 -13.46
CA GLU A 201 -17.04 -13.45 -12.27
C GLU A 201 -16.29 -14.00 -11.05
N ALA A 202 -16.35 -15.31 -10.79
CA ALA A 202 -15.58 -15.91 -9.70
C ALA A 202 -14.06 -15.78 -9.88
N LYS A 203 -13.57 -15.76 -11.12
CA LYS A 203 -12.15 -15.47 -11.40
C LYS A 203 -11.83 -13.98 -11.20
N LEU A 204 -12.74 -13.08 -11.55
CA LEU A 204 -12.62 -11.64 -11.36
C LEU A 204 -12.64 -11.31 -9.87
N ASP A 205 -13.60 -11.83 -9.10
CA ASP A 205 -13.66 -11.71 -7.64
C ASP A 205 -12.39 -12.24 -6.99
N LYS A 206 -11.84 -13.34 -7.52
CA LYS A 206 -10.56 -13.90 -7.05
C LYS A 206 -9.37 -12.98 -7.37
N ILE A 207 -9.35 -12.37 -8.55
CA ILE A 207 -8.30 -11.42 -8.94
C ILE A 207 -8.42 -10.11 -8.15
N GLU A 208 -9.63 -9.58 -7.99
CA GLU A 208 -9.90 -8.38 -7.20
C GLU A 208 -9.54 -8.61 -5.73
N SER A 209 -9.93 -9.75 -5.15
CA SER A 209 -9.51 -10.09 -3.79
C SER A 209 -8.01 -10.29 -3.63
N GLN A 210 -7.33 -10.89 -4.62
CA GLN A 210 -5.86 -10.95 -4.62
C GLN A 210 -5.24 -9.56 -4.69
N GLN A 211 -5.76 -8.65 -5.53
CA GLN A 211 -5.30 -7.26 -5.59
C GLN A 211 -5.53 -6.50 -4.28
N MET A 212 -6.66 -6.72 -3.59
CA MET A 212 -6.91 -6.14 -2.25
C MET A 212 -5.81 -6.54 -1.26
N PHE A 213 -5.44 -7.82 -1.23
CA PHE A 213 -4.39 -8.31 -0.32
C PHE A 213 -2.99 -7.83 -0.71
N ASP A 214 -2.72 -7.64 -2.00
CA ASP A 214 -1.44 -7.08 -2.46
C ASP A 214 -1.27 -5.60 -2.08
N GLN A 215 -2.36 -4.87 -1.93
CA GLN A 215 -2.37 -3.47 -1.47
C GLN A 215 -2.45 -3.34 0.05
N ALA A 216 -2.63 -4.45 0.79
CA ALA A 216 -2.61 -4.42 2.24
C ALA A 216 -1.25 -3.95 2.76
N ARG A 217 -1.29 -3.11 3.80
CA ARG A 217 -0.09 -2.60 4.47
C ARG A 217 -0.10 -3.00 5.93
N VAL A 218 1.07 -3.36 6.41
CA VAL A 218 1.33 -3.70 7.80
C VAL A 218 2.66 -3.09 8.19
N SER A 219 2.73 -2.56 9.41
CA SER A 219 4.01 -2.27 10.04
C SER A 219 4.02 -2.63 11.50
N VAL A 220 5.22 -2.92 11.99
CA VAL A 220 5.55 -3.06 13.40
C VAL A 220 6.73 -2.16 13.68
N LEU A 221 6.60 -1.32 14.69
CA LEU A 221 7.60 -0.38 15.13
C LEU A 221 7.94 -0.64 16.60
N ALA A 222 9.21 -0.47 16.93
CA ALA A 222 9.66 -0.41 18.31
C ALA A 222 10.76 0.66 18.43
N GLY A 223 10.69 1.46 19.48
CA GLY A 223 11.66 2.49 19.78
C GLY A 223 11.93 2.61 21.27
N TRP A 224 13.12 3.13 21.58
CA TRP A 224 13.55 3.47 22.92
C TRP A 224 14.18 4.86 22.94
N GLY A 225 14.06 5.55 24.06
CA GLY A 225 14.64 6.87 24.24
C GLY A 225 14.31 7.44 25.61
N VAL A 226 13.97 8.72 25.64
CA VAL A 226 13.83 9.51 26.85
C VAL A 226 12.52 10.29 26.87
N TYR A 227 11.93 10.40 28.05
CA TYR A 227 10.78 11.24 28.39
C TYR A 227 11.16 12.02 29.64
N ASN A 228 11.26 13.36 29.55
CA ASN A 228 11.63 14.23 30.67
C ASN A 228 12.78 13.68 31.54
N ASP A 229 13.90 13.32 30.89
CA ASP A 229 15.12 12.71 31.47
C ASP A 229 15.02 11.26 31.96
N ASP A 230 13.85 10.63 31.92
CA ASP A 230 13.62 9.23 32.26
C ASP A 230 13.49 8.32 31.03
N ASP A 231 13.68 7.02 31.20
CA ASP A 231 13.57 6.05 30.11
C ASP A 231 12.15 6.04 29.51
N ALA A 232 12.11 6.04 28.17
CA ALA A 232 10.89 5.92 27.38
C ALA A 232 11.02 4.82 26.33
N GLY A 233 9.90 4.20 26.00
CA GLY A 233 9.78 3.22 24.94
C GLY A 233 8.44 3.35 24.25
N ILE A 234 8.42 3.02 22.96
CA ILE A 234 7.20 2.92 22.17
C ILE A 234 7.22 1.60 21.41
N ALA A 235 6.05 1.01 21.26
CA ALA A 235 5.83 -0.12 20.36
C ALA A 235 4.50 0.08 19.64
N GLU A 236 4.47 -0.24 18.36
CA GLU A 236 3.29 0.01 17.55
C GLU A 236 3.13 -1.08 16.49
N GLY A 237 1.90 -1.50 16.23
CA GLY A 237 1.55 -2.41 15.15
C GLY A 237 0.35 -1.84 14.40
N LYS A 238 0.50 -1.60 13.10
CA LYS A 238 -0.58 -1.07 12.25
C LYS A 238 -0.92 -2.01 11.13
N PHE A 239 -2.18 -1.96 10.70
CA PHE A 239 -2.62 -2.56 9.46
C PHE A 239 -3.53 -1.59 8.68
N PHE A 240 -3.47 -1.71 7.36
CA PHE A 240 -4.33 -1.00 6.44
C PHE A 240 -4.73 -1.99 5.34
N LEU A 241 -6.02 -2.10 5.09
CA LEU A 241 -6.62 -3.07 4.20
C LEU A 241 -7.60 -2.35 3.27
N PRO A 242 -7.20 -2.01 2.04
CA PRO A 242 -8.10 -1.43 1.06
C PRO A 242 -9.06 -2.50 0.53
N PHE A 243 -10.34 -2.17 0.49
CA PHE A 243 -11.36 -2.98 -0.18
C PHE A 243 -11.45 -2.63 -1.67
N ASN A 244 -11.23 -1.36 -2.00
CA ASN A 244 -11.13 -0.82 -3.35
C ASN A 244 -10.50 0.59 -3.29
N ASP A 245 -10.40 1.26 -4.43
CA ASP A 245 -9.83 2.61 -4.59
C ASP A 245 -10.57 3.73 -3.81
N ARG A 246 -11.73 3.41 -3.21
CA ARG A 246 -12.60 4.35 -2.48
C ARG A 246 -12.83 3.99 -1.02
N LEU A 247 -12.56 2.77 -0.60
CA LEU A 247 -12.88 2.32 0.74
C LEU A 247 -11.79 1.41 1.29
N ALA A 248 -11.32 1.72 2.49
CA ALA A 248 -10.35 0.92 3.21
C ALA A 248 -10.70 0.80 4.69
N LEU A 249 -10.13 -0.22 5.30
CA LEU A 249 -10.11 -0.43 6.74
C LEU A 249 -8.70 -0.16 7.26
N GLN A 250 -8.58 0.50 8.40
CA GLN A 250 -7.31 0.72 9.07
C GLN A 250 -7.47 0.49 10.57
N GLY A 251 -6.42 -0.01 11.19
CA GLY A 251 -6.37 -0.11 12.64
C GLY A 251 -4.96 -0.34 13.13
N GLY A 252 -4.85 -0.39 14.45
CA GLY A 252 -3.55 -0.58 15.07
C GLY A 252 -3.65 -0.81 16.57
N LEU A 253 -2.48 -1.12 17.12
CA LEU A 253 -2.22 -1.18 18.54
C LEU A 253 -0.95 -0.39 18.81
N SER A 254 -0.96 0.46 19.82
CA SER A 254 0.22 1.20 20.27
C SER A 254 0.39 1.03 21.77
N ALA A 255 1.64 1.09 22.20
CA ALA A 255 2.04 1.03 23.60
C ALA A 255 3.16 2.03 23.82
N GLY A 256 2.91 3.02 24.67
CA GLY A 256 3.89 3.95 25.20
C GLY A 256 4.23 3.56 26.64
N LEU A 257 5.52 3.48 26.89
CA LEU A 257 6.06 3.07 28.18
C LEU A 257 7.02 4.18 28.61
N ASN A 258 6.64 4.98 29.58
CA ASN A 258 7.57 5.90 30.23
C ASN A 258 7.57 5.64 31.75
N TYR A 259 8.41 6.37 32.48
CA TYR A 259 8.55 6.18 33.92
C TYR A 259 7.27 6.49 34.70
N LEU A 260 6.46 7.43 34.23
CA LEU A 260 5.24 7.89 34.89
C LEU A 260 4.03 7.03 34.52
N VAL A 261 3.93 6.58 33.27
CA VAL A 261 2.71 6.03 32.68
C VAL A 261 3.02 4.91 31.70
N LYS A 262 2.15 3.91 31.70
CA LYS A 262 2.03 2.92 30.62
C LYS A 262 0.68 3.13 29.95
N ASP A 263 0.69 3.47 28.67
CA ASP A 263 -0.51 3.60 27.86
C ASP A 263 -0.57 2.48 26.81
N TYR A 264 -1.79 2.04 26.50
CA TYR A 264 -2.05 1.02 25.51
C TYR A 264 -3.29 1.41 24.73
N GLN A 265 -3.12 1.76 23.46
CA GLN A 265 -4.21 2.21 22.61
C GLN A 265 -4.50 1.17 21.53
N ILE A 266 -5.79 0.99 21.25
CA ILE A 266 -6.31 0.13 20.19
C ILE A 266 -7.14 1.02 19.28
N ASP A 267 -6.80 1.01 17.99
CA ASP A 267 -7.44 1.84 16.97
C ASP A 267 -8.15 0.99 15.93
N PHE A 268 -9.32 1.46 15.51
CA PHE A 268 -10.03 0.91 14.38
C PHE A 268 -10.81 1.98 13.64
N GLY A 269 -10.74 1.99 12.32
CA GLY A 269 -11.50 2.94 11.53
C GLY A 269 -11.66 2.57 10.07
N ILE A 270 -12.54 3.32 9.45
CA ILE A 270 -12.87 3.23 8.04
C ILE A 270 -12.37 4.48 7.33
N ILE A 271 -11.99 4.29 6.09
CA ILE A 271 -11.42 5.32 5.26
C ILE A 271 -12.19 5.35 3.95
N ALA A 272 -12.62 6.53 3.55
CA ALA A 272 -13.22 6.79 2.26
C ALA A 272 -12.33 7.71 1.42
N ASN A 273 -12.17 7.39 0.14
CA ASN A 273 -11.39 8.18 -0.81
C ASN A 273 -12.22 8.64 -2.00
N HIS A 274 -11.93 9.86 -2.46
CA HIS A 274 -12.46 10.45 -3.67
C HIS A 274 -11.36 11.28 -4.37
N ASP A 275 -10.83 10.74 -5.46
CA ASP A 275 -9.71 11.31 -6.22
C ASP A 275 -8.49 11.59 -5.34
N ARG A 276 -8.19 12.86 -5.06
CA ARG A 276 -7.08 13.31 -4.20
C ARG A 276 -7.51 13.65 -2.78
N PHE A 277 -8.75 13.39 -2.39
CA PHE A 277 -9.26 13.70 -1.07
C PHE A 277 -9.66 12.42 -0.35
N GLN A 278 -9.20 12.29 0.88
CA GLN A 278 -9.46 11.13 1.71
C GLN A 278 -9.98 11.57 3.08
N ALA A 279 -10.97 10.85 3.59
CA ALA A 279 -11.53 11.08 4.92
C ALA A 279 -11.61 9.76 5.68
N GLY A 280 -11.21 9.80 6.95
CA GLY A 280 -11.23 8.67 7.86
C GLY A 280 -12.03 8.98 9.10
N ALA A 281 -12.70 7.97 9.63
CA ALA A 281 -13.35 8.01 10.94
C ALA A 281 -12.85 6.82 11.77
N PHE A 282 -12.36 7.10 12.96
CA PHE A 282 -11.69 6.13 13.82
C PHE A 282 -12.28 6.15 15.23
N ALA A 283 -12.35 4.98 15.83
CA ALA A 283 -12.63 4.79 17.24
C ALA A 283 -11.37 4.21 17.90
N SER A 284 -11.05 4.77 19.05
CA SER A 284 -9.86 4.44 19.82
C SER A 284 -10.27 4.10 21.25
N ALA A 285 -9.75 3.01 21.79
CA ALA A 285 -9.83 2.69 23.21
C ALA A 285 -8.42 2.75 23.79
N ASN A 286 -8.22 3.53 24.84
CA ASN A 286 -6.93 3.70 25.49
C ASN A 286 -6.99 3.22 26.94
N PHE A 287 -6.04 2.38 27.32
CA PHE A 287 -5.90 1.82 28.66
C PHE A 287 -4.66 2.41 29.31
N ILE A 288 -4.85 3.22 30.35
CA ILE A 288 -3.81 4.05 30.93
C ILE A 288 -3.55 3.60 32.34
N ARG A 289 -2.30 3.27 32.64
CA ARG A 289 -1.86 2.88 33.97
C ARG A 289 -0.77 3.82 34.47
N PRO A 290 -1.14 4.84 35.25
CA PRO A 290 -0.17 5.69 35.92
C PRO A 290 0.57 4.93 37.02
N LYS A 291 1.82 5.33 37.26
CA LYS A 291 2.65 4.75 38.31
C LYS A 291 2.18 5.24 39.68
N GLY A 292 2.04 4.30 40.62
CA GLY A 292 1.62 4.62 42.00
C GLY A 292 0.12 4.59 42.23
N TYR A 293 -0.67 4.23 41.21
CA TYR A 293 -2.12 4.05 41.29
C TYR A 293 -2.48 2.56 41.17
N ASP A 294 -3.56 2.17 41.84
CA ASP A 294 -3.97 0.77 41.96
C ASP A 294 -4.70 0.26 40.72
N ASP A 295 -5.49 1.13 40.07
CA ASP A 295 -6.32 0.79 38.92
C ASP A 295 -5.76 1.31 37.58
N THR A 296 -6.34 0.80 36.49
CA THR A 296 -6.05 1.20 35.11
C THR A 296 -7.27 1.91 34.57
N ALA A 297 -7.12 3.15 34.11
CA ALA A 297 -8.19 3.87 33.43
C ALA A 297 -8.44 3.26 32.06
N SER A 298 -9.71 3.20 31.66
CA SER A 298 -10.10 2.99 30.27
C SER A 298 -10.86 4.21 29.76
N ILE A 299 -10.32 4.85 28.74
CA ILE A 299 -10.99 5.98 28.06
C ILE A 299 -11.21 5.63 26.59
N SER A 300 -12.26 6.23 26.02
CA SER A 300 -12.62 6.02 24.61
C SER A 300 -12.64 7.35 23.87
N GLN A 301 -12.11 7.36 22.65
CA GLN A 301 -12.05 8.54 21.81
C GLN A 301 -12.53 8.24 20.39
N PHE A 302 -13.21 9.21 19.79
CA PHE A 302 -13.52 9.24 18.38
C PHE A 302 -12.63 10.25 17.67
N SER A 303 -12.15 9.94 16.48
CA SER A 303 -11.43 10.88 15.64
C SER A 303 -11.91 10.88 14.21
N MET A 304 -11.82 12.04 13.56
CA MET A 304 -11.97 12.16 12.12
C MET A 304 -10.78 12.89 11.54
N THR A 305 -10.29 12.37 10.42
CA THR A 305 -9.14 12.92 9.70
C THR A 305 -9.56 13.17 8.26
N CYS A 306 -9.20 14.32 7.71
CA CYS A 306 -9.42 14.68 6.32
C CYS A 306 -8.09 15.10 5.70
N GLU A 307 -7.66 14.41 4.64
CA GLU A 307 -6.35 14.60 4.01
C GLU A 307 -6.49 14.86 2.50
N TYR A 308 -5.60 15.69 1.99
CA TYR A 308 -5.32 15.84 0.58
C TYR A 308 -4.09 15.00 0.20
N LEU A 309 -4.26 14.13 -0.79
CA LEU A 309 -3.23 13.23 -1.29
C LEU A 309 -2.30 13.97 -2.25
N LEU A 310 -1.02 13.98 -1.90
CA LEU A 310 0.08 14.47 -2.72
C LEU A 310 0.75 13.29 -3.42
N ASP A 311 1.53 13.56 -4.47
CA ASP A 311 2.26 12.49 -5.16
C ASP A 311 3.20 11.75 -4.21
N GLY A 312 3.75 12.41 -3.18
CA GLY A 312 4.69 11.85 -2.21
C GLY A 312 4.12 11.56 -0.81
N GLY A 313 2.85 11.81 -0.54
CA GLY A 313 2.31 11.69 0.82
C GLY A 313 0.92 12.30 0.96
N SER A 314 0.61 12.88 2.11
CA SER A 314 -0.64 13.62 2.33
C SER A 314 -0.47 14.74 3.35
N VAL A 315 -1.39 15.70 3.31
CA VAL A 315 -1.53 16.75 4.32
C VAL A 315 -3.00 16.92 4.64
N GLY A 316 -3.33 17.09 5.91
CA GLY A 316 -4.70 17.12 6.36
C GLY A 316 -4.88 17.76 7.71
N PHE A 317 -6.14 17.76 8.14
CA PHE A 317 -6.55 18.16 9.47
C PHE A 317 -7.26 16.99 10.14
N PHE A 318 -7.22 16.97 11.46
CA PHE A 318 -7.97 16.02 12.26
C PHE A 318 -8.62 16.71 13.44
N PHE A 319 -9.63 16.06 13.98
CA PHE A 319 -10.20 16.40 15.27
C PHE A 319 -10.50 15.13 16.05
N THR A 320 -10.45 15.24 17.37
CA THR A 320 -10.81 14.17 18.28
C THR A 320 -11.91 14.61 19.24
N LYS A 321 -12.68 13.65 19.74
CA LYS A 321 -13.73 13.84 20.73
C LYS A 321 -13.73 12.67 21.72
N GLY A 322 -13.59 12.95 23.01
CA GLY A 322 -13.83 11.96 24.07
C GLY A 322 -15.27 11.40 24.01
N LEU A 323 -15.43 10.09 24.21
CA LEU A 323 -16.74 9.40 24.22
C LEU A 323 -17.15 8.93 25.61
N GLU A 324 -16.18 8.41 26.36
CA GLU A 324 -16.29 8.11 27.78
C GLU A 324 -15.22 9.00 28.41
N ASP A 325 -15.69 10.17 28.87
CA ASP A 325 -14.80 11.30 29.11
C ASP A 325 -13.94 11.08 30.34
N GLU A 326 -14.36 10.27 31.33
CA GLU A 326 -13.68 10.17 32.62
C GLU A 326 -13.66 8.73 33.16
N ASP A 327 -12.53 8.33 33.74
CA ASP A 327 -12.43 7.11 34.55
C ASP A 327 -11.66 7.39 35.85
N SER A 328 -12.17 6.89 36.98
CA SER A 328 -11.57 7.08 38.30
C SER A 328 -10.61 5.94 38.60
N ILE A 329 -9.35 6.28 38.83
CA ILE A 329 -8.27 5.30 39.06
C ILE A 329 -7.88 5.13 40.53
N GLN A 330 -8.37 6.02 41.40
CA GLN A 330 -8.15 5.92 42.84
C GLN A 330 -9.13 6.80 43.59
N THR A 331 -9.74 6.22 44.63
CA THR A 331 -10.65 6.89 45.54
C THR A 331 -10.04 6.98 46.93
N THR A 332 -9.85 8.18 47.46
CA THR A 332 -9.30 8.42 48.80
C THR A 332 -10.25 9.25 49.67
N PHE A 333 -10.26 8.99 50.98
CA PHE A 333 -11.00 9.83 51.92
C PHE A 333 -10.18 11.08 52.23
N ALA A 334 -10.76 12.27 52.00
CA ALA A 334 -10.08 13.53 52.22
C ALA A 334 -9.65 13.71 53.69
N HIS A 335 -10.46 13.25 54.66
CA HIS A 335 -10.16 13.29 56.10
C HIS A 335 -10.92 12.22 56.91
N PRO A 336 -10.46 11.82 58.12
CA PRO A 336 -11.09 10.76 58.94
C PRO A 336 -12.53 11.04 59.39
N ASN A 337 -13.01 12.28 59.29
CA ASN A 337 -14.29 12.74 59.85
C ASN A 337 -15.20 13.45 58.82
N GLN A 338 -15.01 13.26 57.51
CA GLN A 338 -15.89 13.87 56.50
C GLN A 338 -16.35 12.91 55.40
N THR A 339 -17.59 13.12 54.95
CA THR A 339 -18.28 12.45 53.83
C THR A 339 -17.81 12.94 52.45
N VAL A 340 -16.55 13.39 52.33
CA VAL A 340 -15.98 13.90 51.08
C VAL A 340 -14.89 12.95 50.62
N ILE A 341 -15.04 12.51 49.39
CA ILE A 341 -14.19 11.56 48.69
C ILE A 341 -13.43 12.33 47.62
N THR A 342 -12.11 12.15 47.56
CA THR A 342 -11.28 12.66 46.47
C THR A 342 -10.98 11.52 45.50
N ASP A 343 -11.50 11.64 44.28
CA ASP A 343 -11.19 10.76 43.16
C ASP A 343 -10.04 11.33 42.36
N THR A 344 -9.11 10.47 41.95
CA THR A 344 -8.17 10.79 40.86
C THR A 344 -8.78 10.29 39.57
N VAL A 345 -9.02 11.21 38.65
CA VAL A 345 -9.74 10.97 37.39
C VAL A 345 -8.78 11.18 36.23
N ILE A 346 -8.87 10.31 35.23
CA ILE A 346 -8.26 10.50 33.92
C ILE A 346 -9.36 10.89 32.94
N GLU A 347 -9.16 12.00 32.22
CA GLU A 347 -10.09 12.51 31.22
C GLU A 347 -9.49 12.55 29.83
N ALA A 348 -10.22 12.10 28.81
CA ALA A 348 -9.81 12.22 27.41
C ALA A 348 -9.90 13.69 26.93
N LYS A 349 -8.82 14.24 26.36
CA LYS A 349 -8.82 15.61 25.82
C LYS A 349 -9.10 15.65 24.33
N ASP A 350 -10.01 16.54 23.97
CA ASP A 350 -10.36 16.87 22.59
C ASP A 350 -9.22 17.62 21.91
N LYS A 351 -8.87 17.22 20.69
CA LYS A 351 -7.80 17.83 19.88
C LYS A 351 -8.35 18.36 18.57
N ILE A 352 -7.71 19.41 18.07
CA ILE A 352 -7.77 19.80 16.67
C ILE A 352 -6.36 20.07 16.18
N GLY A 353 -6.00 19.49 15.04
CA GLY A 353 -4.65 19.55 14.55
C GLY A 353 -4.52 19.39 13.05
N LEU A 354 -3.29 19.58 12.58
CA LEU A 354 -2.84 19.27 11.26
C LEU A 354 -1.97 18.02 11.32
N ALA A 355 -2.08 17.18 10.30
CA ALA A 355 -1.22 16.02 10.11
C ALA A 355 -0.65 16.05 8.69
N ALA A 356 0.59 15.62 8.54
CA ALA A 356 1.23 15.45 7.26
C ALA A 356 2.12 14.21 7.27
N ASN A 357 2.10 13.46 6.18
CA ASN A 357 3.12 12.46 5.90
C ASN A 357 3.71 12.72 4.52
N TYR A 358 5.01 12.49 4.36
CA TYR A 358 5.66 12.69 3.08
C TYR A 358 6.90 11.80 2.91
N TYR A 359 7.04 11.24 1.71
CA TYR A 359 8.22 10.53 1.24
C TYR A 359 9.03 11.41 0.32
N VAL A 360 10.17 11.85 0.81
CA VAL A 360 11.15 12.59 0.01
C VAL A 360 12.00 11.57 -0.76
N ASP A 361 11.76 11.47 -2.07
CA ASP A 361 12.59 10.73 -3.05
C ASP A 361 12.96 9.29 -2.67
N LYS A 362 12.08 8.59 -1.93
CA LYS A 362 12.32 7.23 -1.38
C LYS A 362 13.51 7.14 -0.41
N MET A 363 14.05 8.27 0.04
CA MET A 363 15.20 8.35 0.94
C MET A 363 14.81 8.70 2.36
N ILE A 364 13.74 9.49 2.54
CA ILE A 364 13.32 9.96 3.86
C ILE A 364 11.80 9.88 3.96
N ALA A 365 11.34 9.24 5.02
CA ALA A 365 9.97 9.29 5.49
C ALA A 365 9.82 10.40 6.52
N VAL A 366 8.77 11.21 6.41
CA VAL A 366 8.42 12.19 7.43
C VAL A 366 6.96 11.98 7.79
N GLU A 367 6.66 11.91 9.09
CA GLU A 367 5.32 12.04 9.64
C GLU A 367 5.34 13.17 10.67
N ALA A 368 4.38 14.07 10.58
CA ALA A 368 4.26 15.20 11.47
C ALA A 368 2.80 15.42 11.84
N GLU A 369 2.56 15.78 13.10
CA GLU A 369 1.32 16.37 13.55
C GLU A 369 1.60 17.54 14.49
N ALA A 370 0.70 18.50 14.50
CA ALA A 370 0.71 19.61 15.44
C ALA A 370 -0.70 20.16 15.60
N GLY A 371 -1.04 20.63 16.78
CA GLY A 371 -2.37 21.17 17.04
C GLY A 371 -2.52 21.78 18.41
N VAL A 372 -3.78 21.98 18.79
CA VAL A 372 -4.18 22.53 20.08
C VAL A 372 -5.25 21.64 20.72
N LEU A 373 -5.35 21.70 22.04
CA LEU A 373 -6.47 21.12 22.77
C LEU A 373 -7.70 22.04 22.66
N ARG A 374 -8.90 21.47 22.57
CA ARG A 374 -10.10 22.26 22.26
C ARG A 374 -10.53 23.19 23.39
N ASP A 375 -10.28 22.81 24.63
CA ASP A 375 -10.68 23.57 25.83
C ASP A 375 -9.53 24.40 26.43
N SER A 376 -8.37 24.44 25.75
CA SER A 376 -7.23 25.27 26.12
C SER A 376 -6.51 25.78 24.88
N THR A 377 -6.44 27.11 24.74
CA THR A 377 -5.66 27.73 23.64
C THR A 377 -4.16 27.80 23.94
N GLU A 378 -3.74 27.47 25.15
CA GLU A 378 -2.33 27.53 25.58
C GLU A 378 -1.63 26.17 25.41
N ASP A 379 -2.40 25.07 25.38
CA ASP A 379 -1.85 23.72 25.28
C ASP A 379 -1.72 23.28 23.82
N ILE A 380 -0.52 23.50 23.29
CA ILE A 380 -0.11 22.95 21.99
C ILE A 380 0.44 21.54 22.17
N PHE A 381 0.27 20.71 21.15
CA PHE A 381 0.93 19.42 21.04
C PHE A 381 1.59 19.27 19.67
N GLY A 382 2.54 18.36 19.57
CA GLY A 382 3.09 17.99 18.29
C GLY A 382 3.96 16.75 18.34
N ARG A 383 4.10 16.12 17.17
CA ARG A 383 4.95 14.97 16.97
C ARG A 383 5.60 15.07 15.61
N LEU A 384 6.89 14.77 15.54
CA LEU A 384 7.66 14.70 14.31
C LEU A 384 8.48 13.40 14.32
N LYS A 385 8.21 12.54 13.35
CA LYS A 385 8.96 11.32 13.09
C LYS A 385 9.66 11.43 11.75
N ILE A 386 10.97 11.21 11.77
CA ILE A 386 11.82 11.18 10.58
C ILE A 386 12.38 9.76 10.47
N GLY A 387 12.10 9.11 9.35
CA GLY A 387 12.51 7.76 9.06
C GLY A 387 13.47 7.68 7.88
N TYR A 388 14.50 6.86 8.01
CA TYR A 388 15.45 6.54 6.95
C TYR A 388 15.32 5.05 6.57
N PRO A 389 14.82 4.75 5.35
CA PRO A 389 14.74 3.38 4.87
C PRO A 389 16.13 2.76 4.71
N LEU A 390 16.34 1.58 5.30
CA LEU A 390 17.56 0.80 5.14
C LEU A 390 17.44 -0.13 3.93
N ALA A 391 17.20 0.45 2.76
CA ALA A 391 16.94 -0.28 1.51
C ALA A 391 18.10 -1.21 1.07
N PHE A 392 19.30 -1.02 1.62
CA PHE A 392 20.44 -1.90 1.40
C PHE A 392 20.38 -3.22 2.22
N ILE A 393 19.58 -3.26 3.30
CA ILE A 393 19.31 -4.47 4.10
C ILE A 393 17.97 -5.08 3.69
N SER A 394 16.92 -4.26 3.64
CA SER A 394 15.57 -4.68 3.28
C SER A 394 14.76 -3.46 2.82
N ASP A 395 13.92 -3.66 1.81
CA ASP A 395 12.93 -2.71 1.33
C ASP A 395 11.71 -2.55 2.25
N LYS A 396 11.76 -3.13 3.46
CA LYS A 396 10.73 -3.06 4.48
C LYS A 396 11.26 -2.57 5.83
N LEU A 397 12.55 -2.25 5.92
CA LEU A 397 13.19 -1.84 7.16
C LEU A 397 13.48 -0.35 7.13
N LEU A 398 13.11 0.33 8.19
CA LEU A 398 13.33 1.75 8.39
C LEU A 398 13.87 1.98 9.81
N ILE A 399 14.86 2.85 9.94
CA ILE A 399 15.23 3.41 11.25
C ILE A 399 14.55 4.76 11.39
N PHE A 400 14.11 5.13 12.58
CA PHE A 400 13.47 6.41 12.80
C PHE A 400 13.98 7.10 14.04
N VAL A 401 13.81 8.42 14.04
CA VAL A 401 13.85 9.28 15.22
C VAL A 401 12.51 10.00 15.29
N GLN A 402 11.89 9.99 16.46
CA GLN A 402 10.63 10.64 16.75
C GLN A 402 10.80 11.57 17.94
N GLY A 403 10.37 12.82 17.79
CA GLY A 403 10.18 13.75 18.89
C GLY A 403 8.70 14.03 19.08
N SER A 404 8.23 14.08 20.32
CA SER A 404 6.87 14.43 20.69
C SER A 404 6.86 15.47 21.82
N TYR A 405 5.89 16.36 21.79
CA TYR A 405 5.62 17.39 22.80
C TYR A 405 4.16 17.31 23.23
N ASN A 406 3.90 17.25 24.54
CA ASN A 406 2.56 17.27 25.14
C ASN A 406 1.58 16.21 24.58
N ASN A 407 2.07 14.98 24.35
CA ASN A 407 1.24 13.93 23.74
C ASN A 407 0.30 13.25 24.75
N SER A 408 0.73 13.11 26.02
CA SER A 408 0.01 12.35 27.06
C SER A 408 -0.59 13.22 28.18
N LEU A 409 -0.15 14.47 28.38
CA LEU A 409 -0.74 15.49 29.28
C LEU A 409 -1.01 15.05 30.72
N VAL A 410 -0.17 14.17 31.26
CA VAL A 410 -0.37 13.60 32.60
C VAL A 410 0.11 14.53 33.71
N GLU A 411 0.97 15.49 33.37
CA GLU A 411 1.42 16.56 34.27
C GLU A 411 1.35 17.92 33.56
N ASP A 412 1.00 18.97 34.31
CA ASP A 412 0.92 20.34 33.80
C ASP A 412 2.28 20.85 33.30
N ASN A 413 2.35 21.01 31.98
CA ASN A 413 3.32 21.76 31.18
C ASN A 413 4.75 21.16 31.07
N ASP A 414 5.06 20.74 29.83
CA ASP A 414 6.38 20.34 29.28
C ASP A 414 6.70 18.83 29.24
N ASP A 415 5.83 18.06 28.58
CA ASP A 415 6.09 16.65 28.26
C ASP A 415 6.89 16.54 26.95
N ILE A 416 8.21 16.35 27.03
CA ILE A 416 9.06 16.09 25.86
C ILE A 416 9.48 14.63 25.83
N GLN A 417 9.17 13.96 24.73
CA GLN A 417 9.64 12.61 24.44
C GLN A 417 10.51 12.61 23.19
N VAL A 418 11.67 11.95 23.25
CA VAL A 418 12.50 11.67 22.07
C VAL A 418 12.84 10.20 22.05
N VAL A 419 12.47 9.52 20.97
CA VAL A 419 12.65 8.09 20.80
C VAL A 419 13.32 7.80 19.46
N ALA A 420 14.26 6.87 19.45
CA ALA A 420 14.82 6.31 18.23
C ALA A 420 14.52 4.81 18.16
N GLY A 421 14.33 4.29 16.95
CA GLY A 421 13.92 2.91 16.82
C GLY A 421 13.96 2.35 15.40
N ILE A 422 13.34 1.19 15.26
CA ILE A 422 13.16 0.49 14.00
C ILE A 422 11.68 0.32 13.68
N GLU A 423 11.38 0.39 12.40
CA GLU A 423 10.09 0.01 11.86
C GLU A 423 10.29 -1.01 10.75
N ILE A 424 9.49 -2.06 10.80
CA ILE A 424 9.49 -3.15 9.83
C ILE A 424 8.09 -3.22 9.22
N GLY A 425 7.98 -3.07 7.91
CA GLY A 425 6.71 -3.13 7.23
C GLY A 425 6.72 -2.51 5.85
N ASN A 426 5.56 -2.51 5.20
CA ASN A 426 5.32 -1.82 3.92
C ASN A 426 4.45 -0.56 4.10
N TRP A 427 4.23 -0.11 5.33
CA TRP A 427 3.49 1.12 5.63
C TRP A 427 4.06 2.33 4.90
N PHE A 428 5.40 2.42 4.93
CA PHE A 428 6.14 3.55 4.41
C PHE A 428 6.61 3.39 2.95
N PHE A 429 6.44 2.22 2.37
CA PHE A 429 7.05 1.92 1.07
C PHE A 429 6.03 2.13 -0.05
N LYS A 430 6.35 3.08 -0.93
CA LYS A 430 5.50 3.46 -2.05
C LYS A 430 5.40 2.31 -3.07
N LYS A 431 4.21 1.75 -3.28
CA LYS A 431 3.85 1.14 -4.56
C LYS A 431 3.50 2.26 -5.56
N PRO A 432 3.67 2.04 -6.89
CA PRO A 432 3.57 3.09 -7.91
C PRO A 432 2.24 3.87 -7.88
N ALA A 433 2.21 4.99 -8.63
CA ALA A 433 1.23 6.09 -8.62
C ALA A 433 -0.26 5.74 -8.89
N SER A 434 -0.69 4.49 -8.70
CA SER A 434 -2.04 3.98 -8.91
C SER A 434 -2.81 3.70 -7.61
N GLU A 435 -2.25 3.97 -6.43
CA GLU A 435 -3.03 3.88 -5.18
C GLU A 435 -3.83 5.16 -4.98
N ASP A 436 -5.13 5.07 -5.29
CA ASP A 436 -6.10 6.12 -5.05
C ASP A 436 -6.37 6.28 -3.54
N ILE A 437 -6.33 5.21 -2.75
CA ILE A 437 -6.52 5.24 -1.28
C ILE A 437 -5.24 4.81 -0.54
N ARG A 438 -4.92 5.47 0.58
CA ARG A 438 -3.66 5.26 1.34
C ARG A 438 -3.92 5.16 2.84
N PRO A 439 -2.95 4.68 3.66
CA PRO A 439 -3.05 4.83 5.10
C PRO A 439 -3.20 6.30 5.50
N MET A 440 -4.04 6.57 6.50
CA MET A 440 -4.23 7.91 7.06
C MET A 440 -3.56 8.06 8.41
N HIS A 441 -3.37 9.30 8.82
CA HIS A 441 -3.07 9.62 10.19
C HIS A 441 -4.26 9.28 11.11
N ILE A 442 -3.96 8.56 12.20
CA ILE A 442 -4.85 8.38 13.35
C ILE A 442 -4.23 9.19 14.48
N ALA A 443 -5.01 10.08 15.06
CA ALA A 443 -4.58 10.89 16.18
C ALA A 443 -4.46 10.02 17.45
N ASP A 444 -3.36 10.17 18.17
CA ASP A 444 -3.18 9.51 19.47
C ASP A 444 -4.20 10.06 20.48
N THR A 445 -4.56 9.26 21.48
CA THR A 445 -5.42 9.75 22.55
C THR A 445 -4.60 10.57 23.55
N SER A 446 -4.95 11.83 23.73
CA SER A 446 -4.39 12.69 24.79
C SER A 446 -5.35 12.75 25.97
N PHE A 447 -4.84 12.86 27.19
CA PHE A 447 -5.65 12.76 28.40
C PHE A 447 -5.08 13.59 29.54
N GLU A 448 -5.91 14.14 30.41
CA GLU A 448 -5.46 14.85 31.61
C GLU A 448 -5.74 14.01 32.85
N MET A 449 -4.85 14.08 33.85
CA MET A 449 -5.08 13.49 35.16
C MET A 449 -5.29 14.59 36.19
N PHE A 450 -6.44 14.62 36.85
CA PHE A 450 -6.75 15.60 37.88
C PHE A 450 -7.45 14.97 39.09
N LYS A 451 -7.54 15.74 40.17
CA LYS A 451 -8.25 15.33 41.39
C LYS A 451 -9.60 16.03 41.47
N ARG A 452 -10.64 15.27 41.78
CA ARG A 452 -12.01 15.77 41.92
C ARG A 452 -12.58 15.36 43.27
N ASP A 453 -13.07 16.33 44.03
CA ASP A 453 -13.78 16.08 45.28
C ASP A 453 -15.27 15.88 45.02
N ARG A 454 -15.85 14.82 45.58
CA ARG A 454 -17.31 14.57 45.55
C ARG A 454 -17.85 14.10 46.90
N PRO A 455 -19.16 14.26 47.17
CA PRO A 455 -19.81 13.69 48.35
C PRO A 455 -19.83 12.15 48.29
N GLU A 456 -19.74 11.50 49.45
CA GLU A 456 -19.80 10.03 49.61
C GLU A 456 -21.09 9.40 49.04
N ASN A 457 -22.16 10.17 48.94
CA ASN A 457 -23.48 9.71 48.54
C ASN A 457 -23.70 9.74 47.01
N GLU A 458 -22.78 10.32 46.25
CA GLU A 458 -22.85 10.36 44.79
C GLU A 458 -22.13 9.12 44.22
N THR A 459 -22.62 8.58 43.11
CA THR A 459 -21.89 7.53 42.38
C THR A 459 -20.71 8.15 41.61
N PRO A 460 -19.62 7.39 41.38
CA PRO A 460 -18.46 7.84 40.61
C PRO A 460 -18.83 8.45 39.25
#